data_AF-A0ABD0MRB2-F1
#
_entry.id   AF-A0ABD0MRB2-F1
#
_cell.length_a   1.000
_cell.length_b   1.000
_cell.length_c   1.000
_cell.angle_alpha   90.00
_cell.angle_beta   90.00
_cell.angle_gamma   90.00
#
_symmetry.space_group_name_H-M   'P 1'
#
loop_
_entity.id
_entity.type
_entity.pdbx_description
1 polymer ?
#
loop_
_entity_poly.entity_id
_entity_poly.type
_entity_poly.pdbx_seq_one_letter_code
_entity_poly.pdbx_strand_id
1 'polypeptide(L)'
;MPGGCRFNARWLEDEKYKLWLKRGPNPRLATCKICKKDVQLFTMGEAALSSHMKVPLSNDTVARRIIDMSNDIREQLIEFVKKSPYYALQLDESTDIAGQAQLLTYVRYLRDKAIEEDVLFCRPLQSHTTGEAIFNVLDIFIRENGLAWDRCVGLCTDGAQAMTGRERGLAARVQQVAPLVKWTHCMVHREALAAKKMPVLFDSVLNQSVKMINLIKSRPLNTRLFGVLCQEMGSGHEQLLLHTEVRWLSRGRVLQRLYELREELKWFLTEIKSDLAKHLDDTMWLASLSYLVDIFDRLNGLNLSLQGRETHILLLADKVHAFTQKLDLWHGRISRGNCDMFPSLADFITDAGTSHDFSSLFQSASEHLSAMRKQFATYFKEDYSSFAWVRDPFVCTANELSIDMQEQLIELKSDSRLKELFSSCPLSSFWAALMQEYPELCDVAFKILLPFASTYLCEAGFSKMTALKTKYRNRAQIEDDLRLCLSNIEPRIEDLCKAKQAQVSH
;
A
#
# COMPACT_ATOMS: atom_id res chain seq x y z
N MET A 1 56.84 21.85 -21.00
CA MET A 1 57.49 20.69 -20.36
C MET A 1 56.44 19.70 -19.89
N PRO A 2 56.67 18.39 -20.05
CA PRO A 2 55.68 17.32 -19.95
C PRO A 2 55.40 16.93 -18.49
N GLY A 3 54.63 17.77 -17.79
CA GLY A 3 54.04 17.40 -16.50
C GLY A 3 52.76 16.60 -16.71
N GLY A 4 52.88 15.35 -17.15
CA GLY A 4 51.71 14.48 -17.32
C GLY A 4 50.86 14.44 -16.04
N CYS A 5 49.54 14.56 -16.20
CA CYS A 5 48.60 14.56 -15.07
C CYS A 5 48.74 13.26 -14.24
N ARG A 6 48.72 13.39 -12.91
CA ARG A 6 48.93 12.28 -11.95
C ARG A 6 47.69 12.09 -11.07
N PHE A 7 47.59 10.93 -10.46
CA PHE A 7 46.54 10.58 -9.50
C PHE A 7 46.56 11.56 -8.31
N ASN A 8 45.44 12.21 -8.05
CA ASN A 8 45.25 13.09 -6.90
C ASN A 8 44.57 12.33 -5.76
N ALA A 9 45.23 12.22 -4.60
CA ALA A 9 44.70 11.51 -3.44
C ALA A 9 43.38 12.11 -2.93
N ARG A 10 43.14 13.41 -3.12
CA ARG A 10 41.88 14.08 -2.75
C ARG A 10 40.65 13.52 -3.47
N TRP A 11 40.81 12.90 -4.63
CA TRP A 11 39.71 12.22 -5.31
C TRP A 11 39.19 11.00 -4.53
N LEU A 12 39.93 10.46 -3.57
CA LEU A 12 39.43 9.38 -2.73
C LEU A 12 38.52 9.89 -1.60
N GLU A 13 38.53 11.19 -1.34
CA GLU A 13 37.70 11.86 -0.33
C GLU A 13 36.48 12.56 -0.96
N ASP A 14 36.54 12.84 -2.27
CA ASP A 14 35.46 13.47 -3.03
C ASP A 14 34.28 12.51 -3.23
N GLU A 15 33.07 12.93 -2.84
CA GLU A 15 31.80 12.20 -3.02
C GLU A 15 31.62 11.65 -4.45
N LYS A 16 32.09 12.40 -5.46
CA LYS A 16 31.97 12.03 -6.87
C LYS A 16 32.79 10.80 -7.25
N TYR A 17 33.89 10.54 -6.54
CA TYR A 17 34.90 9.57 -6.94
C TYR A 17 35.16 8.50 -5.87
N LYS A 18 34.96 8.79 -4.58
CA LYS A 18 35.33 7.92 -3.45
C LYS A 18 34.76 6.51 -3.54
N LEU A 19 33.53 6.38 -4.03
CA LEU A 19 32.81 5.09 -4.10
C LEU A 19 33.40 4.15 -5.15
N TRP A 20 33.92 4.68 -6.25
CA TRP A 20 34.32 3.86 -7.40
C TRP A 20 35.79 4.00 -7.78
N LEU A 21 36.54 4.97 -7.27
CA LEU A 21 37.92 5.21 -7.65
C LEU A 21 38.91 4.59 -6.65
N LYS A 22 39.98 3.96 -7.14
CA LYS A 22 41.16 3.61 -6.34
C LYS A 22 42.45 4.00 -7.07
N ARG A 23 43.56 4.06 -6.33
CA ARG A 23 44.88 4.32 -6.90
C ARG A 23 45.27 3.17 -7.86
N GLY A 24 45.70 3.54 -9.06
CA GLY A 24 46.12 2.57 -10.08
C GLY A 24 47.56 2.07 -9.89
N PRO A 25 48.02 1.16 -10.76
CA PRO A 25 49.33 0.51 -10.65
C PRO A 25 50.52 1.49 -10.68
N ASN A 26 50.32 2.68 -11.26
CA ASN A 26 51.31 3.73 -11.28
C ASN A 26 50.66 5.11 -11.10
N PRO A 27 51.44 6.17 -10.82
CA PRO A 27 50.91 7.51 -10.55
C PRO A 27 50.13 8.17 -11.69
N ARG A 28 50.14 7.60 -12.91
CA ARG A 28 49.43 8.12 -14.09
C ARG A 28 48.16 7.33 -14.42
N LEU A 29 47.82 6.33 -13.60
CA LEU A 29 46.62 5.52 -13.74
C LEU A 29 45.75 5.66 -12.49
N ALA A 30 44.44 5.69 -12.70
CA ALA A 30 43.46 5.44 -11.66
C ALA A 30 42.68 4.18 -12.02
N THR A 31 42.34 3.32 -11.05
CA THR A 31 41.54 2.13 -11.35
C THR A 31 40.11 2.31 -10.87
N CYS A 32 39.14 1.96 -11.69
CA CYS A 32 37.74 1.89 -11.28
C CYS A 32 37.49 0.61 -10.46
N LYS A 33 37.07 0.72 -9.20
CA LYS A 33 36.67 -0.38 -8.31
C LYS A 33 35.55 -1.24 -8.90
N ILE A 34 34.66 -0.62 -9.68
CA ILE A 34 33.45 -1.25 -10.23
C ILE A 34 33.79 -2.06 -11.49
N CYS A 35 34.40 -1.44 -12.51
CA CYS A 35 34.68 -2.12 -13.78
C CYS A 35 36.12 -2.66 -13.89
N LYS A 36 36.97 -2.38 -12.88
CA LYS A 36 38.39 -2.77 -12.80
C LYS A 36 39.26 -2.25 -13.95
N LYS A 37 38.79 -1.29 -14.74
CA LYS A 37 39.57 -0.64 -15.80
C LYS A 37 40.51 0.42 -15.23
N ASP A 38 41.69 0.51 -15.83
CA ASP A 38 42.64 1.58 -15.60
C ASP A 38 42.33 2.77 -16.50
N VAL A 39 42.05 3.90 -15.88
CA VAL A 39 41.84 5.20 -16.52
C VAL A 39 43.17 5.89 -16.65
N GLN A 40 43.58 6.17 -17.89
CA GLN A 40 44.79 6.91 -18.17
C GLN A 40 44.62 8.38 -17.85
N LEU A 41 45.40 8.88 -16.88
CA LEU A 41 45.33 10.27 -16.43
C LEU A 41 46.25 11.18 -17.24
N PHE A 42 47.29 10.64 -17.88
CA PHE A 42 48.43 11.39 -18.40
C PHE A 42 48.08 12.63 -19.25
N THR A 43 47.05 12.55 -20.09
CA THR A 43 46.64 13.63 -21.02
C THR A 43 45.48 14.49 -20.53
N MET A 44 44.58 13.95 -19.70
CA MET A 44 43.29 14.61 -19.38
C MET A 44 43.00 14.74 -17.88
N GLY A 45 43.83 14.18 -17.00
CA GLY A 45 43.68 14.26 -15.55
C GLY A 45 42.27 13.87 -15.08
N GLU A 46 41.61 14.76 -14.34
CA GLU A 46 40.24 14.56 -13.84
C GLU A 46 39.21 14.43 -14.97
N ALA A 47 39.42 15.06 -16.13
CA ALA A 47 38.51 14.93 -17.25
C ALA A 47 38.47 13.49 -17.80
N ALA A 48 39.56 12.71 -17.64
CA ALA A 48 39.55 11.28 -17.94
C ALA A 48 38.62 10.50 -17.00
N LEU A 49 38.61 10.85 -15.71
CA LEU A 49 37.71 10.25 -14.72
C LEU A 49 36.26 10.61 -15.00
N SER A 50 36.00 11.89 -15.27
CA SER A 50 34.67 12.38 -15.64
C SER A 50 34.17 11.77 -16.96
N SER A 51 35.06 11.51 -17.92
CA SER A 51 34.72 10.81 -19.17
C SER A 51 34.41 9.33 -18.92
N HIS A 52 35.20 8.65 -18.07
CA HIS A 52 34.94 7.27 -17.68
C HIS A 52 33.57 7.09 -17.01
N MET A 53 33.15 8.04 -16.17
CA MET A 53 31.80 8.07 -15.59
C MET A 53 30.69 8.27 -16.62
N LYS A 54 30.99 8.92 -17.75
CA LYS A 54 30.02 9.19 -18.83
C LYS A 54 29.86 8.03 -19.81
N VAL A 55 30.71 6.99 -19.75
CA VAL A 55 30.56 5.83 -20.61
C VAL A 55 29.32 5.04 -20.14
N PRO A 56 28.22 5.02 -20.90
CA PRO A 56 27.05 4.26 -20.50
C PRO A 56 27.42 2.79 -20.50
N LEU A 57 27.00 2.07 -19.46
CA LEU A 57 27.00 0.62 -19.51
C LEU A 57 26.04 0.17 -20.60
N SER A 58 26.36 -0.91 -21.30
CA SER A 58 25.40 -1.51 -22.23
C SER A 58 24.12 -1.91 -21.46
N ASN A 59 22.98 -1.88 -22.16
CA ASN A 59 21.71 -2.33 -21.58
C ASN A 59 21.83 -3.73 -20.97
N ASP A 60 22.53 -4.64 -21.64
CA ASP A 60 22.76 -6.01 -21.14
C ASP A 60 23.63 -6.06 -19.87
N THR A 61 24.53 -5.10 -19.70
CA THR A 61 25.34 -5.00 -18.48
C THR A 61 24.52 -4.46 -17.32
N VAL A 62 23.66 -3.47 -17.56
CA VAL A 62 22.72 -2.95 -16.55
C VAL A 62 21.72 -4.04 -16.15
N ALA A 63 21.10 -4.72 -17.13
CA ALA A 63 20.15 -5.79 -16.90
C ALA A 63 20.76 -6.94 -16.08
N ARG A 64 21.96 -7.41 -16.43
CA ARG A 64 22.65 -8.45 -15.65
C ARG A 64 22.93 -8.02 -14.21
N ARG A 65 23.34 -6.77 -13.99
CA ARG A 65 23.57 -6.25 -12.62
C ARG A 65 22.28 -6.18 -11.82
N ILE A 66 21.17 -5.77 -12.44
CA ILE A 66 19.85 -5.76 -11.81
C ILE A 66 19.46 -7.18 -11.38
N ILE A 67 19.62 -8.16 -12.27
CA ILE A 67 19.35 -9.57 -11.99
C ILE A 67 20.26 -10.10 -10.87
N ASP A 68 21.57 -9.83 -10.92
CA ASP A 68 22.53 -10.26 -9.89
C ASP A 68 22.13 -9.72 -8.50
N MET A 69 21.81 -8.41 -8.40
CA MET A 69 21.41 -7.78 -7.14
C MET A 69 20.04 -8.27 -6.66
N SER A 70 19.08 -8.43 -7.56
CA SER A 70 17.74 -8.98 -7.25
C SER A 70 17.84 -10.41 -6.72
N ASN A 71 18.68 -11.25 -7.33
CA ASN A 71 18.90 -12.61 -6.88
C ASN A 71 19.55 -12.65 -5.51
N ASP A 72 20.55 -11.82 -5.24
CA ASP A 72 21.18 -11.74 -3.91
C ASP A 72 20.17 -11.31 -2.83
N ILE A 73 19.35 -10.30 -3.09
CA ILE A 73 18.25 -9.90 -2.18
C ILE A 73 17.28 -11.05 -1.96
N ARG A 74 16.87 -11.74 -3.03
CA ARG A 74 15.96 -12.89 -2.94
C ARG A 74 16.56 -14.00 -2.08
N GLU A 75 17.83 -14.35 -2.29
CA GLU A 75 18.51 -15.37 -1.51
C GLU A 75 18.56 -15.01 -0.02
N GLN A 76 18.94 -13.76 0.29
CA GLN A 76 18.92 -13.24 1.67
C GLN A 76 17.51 -13.34 2.29
N LEU A 77 16.48 -12.88 1.58
CA LEU A 77 15.09 -12.94 2.03
C LEU A 77 14.66 -14.38 2.35
N ILE A 78 14.92 -15.32 1.44
CA ILE A 78 14.57 -16.72 1.62
C ILE A 78 15.28 -17.32 2.84
N GLU A 79 16.55 -16.97 3.07
CA GLU A 79 17.27 -17.37 4.29
C GLU A 79 16.62 -16.82 5.56
N PHE A 80 16.18 -15.56 5.56
CA PHE A 80 15.48 -14.96 6.71
C PHE A 80 14.14 -15.64 6.98
N VAL A 81 13.33 -15.87 5.93
CA VAL A 81 12.04 -16.57 6.05
C VAL A 81 12.23 -18.01 6.56
N LYS A 82 13.27 -18.73 6.10
CA LYS A 82 13.59 -20.09 6.58
C LYS A 82 13.99 -20.15 8.04
N LYS A 83 14.67 -19.11 8.55
CA LYS A 83 15.05 -19.00 9.97
C LYS A 83 13.86 -18.62 10.85
N SER A 84 12.83 -18.02 10.26
CA SER A 84 11.63 -17.65 10.98
C SER A 84 10.81 -18.87 11.38
N PRO A 85 10.23 -18.89 12.61
CA PRO A 85 9.32 -19.96 13.03
C PRO A 85 8.04 -19.98 12.18
N TYR A 86 7.58 -18.80 11.77
CA TYR A 86 6.35 -18.62 11.01
C TYR A 86 6.54 -17.56 9.92
N TYR A 87 5.72 -17.65 8.87
CA TYR A 87 5.55 -16.57 7.92
C TYR A 87 4.08 -16.40 7.53
N ALA A 88 3.75 -15.22 7.05
CA ALA A 88 2.45 -14.90 6.49
C ALA A 88 2.62 -14.33 5.08
N LEU A 89 1.60 -14.52 4.25
CA LEU A 89 1.57 -14.07 2.87
C LEU A 89 0.43 -13.07 2.68
N GLN A 90 0.66 -12.03 1.89
CA GLN A 90 -0.41 -11.27 1.25
C GLN A 90 -0.22 -11.36 -0.26
N LEU A 91 -1.34 -11.49 -0.98
CA LEU A 91 -1.35 -11.61 -2.42
C LEU A 91 -2.44 -10.74 -3.00
N ASP A 92 -2.12 -10.15 -4.13
CA ASP A 92 -3.09 -9.44 -4.94
C ASP A 92 -2.74 -9.59 -6.41
N GLU A 93 -3.73 -9.38 -7.27
CA GLU A 93 -3.58 -9.47 -8.72
C GLU A 93 -3.94 -8.12 -9.35
N SER A 94 -3.14 -7.68 -10.32
CA SER A 94 -3.48 -6.54 -11.16
C SER A 94 -3.13 -6.82 -12.61
N THR A 95 -3.98 -6.38 -13.51
CA THR A 95 -3.69 -6.36 -14.95
C THR A 95 -2.70 -5.24 -15.26
N ASP A 96 -1.62 -5.55 -15.98
CA ASP A 96 -0.67 -4.55 -16.45
C ASP A 96 -1.12 -3.86 -17.76
N ILE A 97 -0.33 -2.90 -18.24
CA ILE A 97 -0.62 -2.15 -19.48
C ILE A 97 -0.63 -3.02 -20.75
N ALA A 98 -0.06 -4.22 -20.70
CA ALA A 98 -0.08 -5.18 -21.80
C ALA A 98 -1.30 -6.13 -21.72
N GLY A 99 -2.17 -5.97 -20.73
CA GLY A 99 -3.32 -6.85 -20.50
C GLY A 99 -2.96 -8.15 -19.78
N GLN A 100 -1.74 -8.28 -19.25
CA GLN A 100 -1.28 -9.47 -18.56
C GLN A 100 -1.53 -9.36 -17.06
N ALA A 101 -2.17 -10.38 -16.48
CA ALA A 101 -2.37 -10.49 -15.04
C ALA A 101 -1.04 -10.73 -14.32
N GLN A 102 -0.70 -9.88 -13.37
CA GLN A 102 0.49 -9.99 -12.54
C GLN A 102 0.09 -10.32 -11.10
N LEU A 103 0.61 -11.42 -10.58
CA LEU A 103 0.46 -11.82 -9.18
C LEU A 103 1.64 -11.26 -8.37
N LEU A 104 1.34 -10.34 -7.47
CA LEU A 104 2.31 -9.77 -6.56
C LEU A 104 2.11 -10.36 -5.16
N THR A 105 3.18 -10.93 -4.62
CA THR A 105 3.16 -11.57 -3.30
C THR A 105 4.18 -10.91 -2.39
N TYR A 106 3.76 -10.56 -1.18
CA TYR A 106 4.64 -10.14 -0.09
C TYR A 106 4.65 -11.22 0.99
N VAL A 107 5.79 -11.32 1.67
CA VAL A 107 5.97 -12.18 2.83
C VAL A 107 6.19 -11.31 4.06
N ARG A 108 5.69 -11.79 5.21
CA ARG A 108 5.98 -11.24 6.52
C ARG A 108 6.50 -12.34 7.42
N TYR A 109 7.59 -12.08 8.11
CA TYR A 109 8.34 -13.05 8.89
C TYR A 109 8.95 -12.39 10.12
N LEU A 110 9.31 -13.18 11.11
CA LEU A 110 10.02 -12.72 12.30
C LEU A 110 11.54 -12.79 12.06
N ARG A 111 12.24 -11.68 12.33
CA ARG A 111 13.71 -11.57 12.30
C ARG A 111 14.18 -10.61 13.39
N ASP A 112 15.26 -10.95 14.08
CA ASP A 112 15.92 -10.08 15.08
C ASP A 112 14.95 -9.45 16.09
N LYS A 113 13.96 -10.23 16.53
CA LYS A 113 12.88 -9.80 17.43
C LYS A 113 11.98 -8.68 16.86
N ALA A 114 11.78 -8.65 15.55
CA ALA A 114 10.84 -7.76 14.88
C ALA A 114 10.12 -8.50 13.75
N ILE A 115 8.91 -8.02 13.45
CA ILE A 115 8.18 -8.45 12.27
C ILE A 115 8.72 -7.64 11.08
N GLU A 116 9.24 -8.32 10.08
CA GLU A 116 9.70 -7.72 8.83
C GLU A 116 8.77 -8.10 7.68
N GLU A 117 8.73 -7.25 6.65
CA GLU A 117 7.89 -7.37 5.47
C GLU A 117 8.72 -7.10 4.22
N ASP A 118 8.68 -8.00 3.24
CA ASP A 118 9.36 -7.80 1.96
C ASP A 118 8.62 -8.47 0.80
N VAL A 119 8.93 -8.04 -0.42
CA VAL A 119 8.37 -8.60 -1.65
C VAL A 119 8.94 -10.00 -1.89
N LEU A 120 8.05 -10.98 -1.98
CA LEU A 120 8.44 -12.36 -2.24
C LEU A 120 8.72 -12.54 -3.75
N PHE A 121 7.72 -12.24 -4.57
CA PHE A 121 7.84 -12.26 -6.03
C PHE A 121 6.72 -11.45 -6.71
N CYS A 122 6.94 -11.12 -7.97
CA CYS A 122 5.93 -10.57 -8.88
C CYS A 122 5.98 -11.36 -10.19
N ARG A 123 5.01 -12.25 -10.41
CA ARG A 123 5.02 -13.20 -11.52
C ARG A 123 3.76 -13.10 -12.36
N PRO A 124 3.86 -13.23 -13.69
CA PRO A 124 2.68 -13.26 -14.54
C PRO A 124 1.88 -14.56 -14.36
N LEU A 125 0.56 -14.45 -14.40
CA LEU A 125 -0.34 -15.59 -14.54
C LEU A 125 -0.47 -15.93 -16.04
N GLN A 126 -0.03 -17.12 -16.44
CA GLN A 126 0.07 -17.48 -17.87
C GLN A 126 -1.28 -17.81 -18.53
N SER A 127 -2.26 -18.28 -17.77
CA SER A 127 -3.55 -18.74 -18.30
C SER A 127 -4.71 -17.93 -17.71
N HIS A 128 -5.32 -18.45 -16.65
CA HIS A 128 -6.50 -17.88 -16.02
C HIS A 128 -6.17 -17.35 -14.62
N THR A 129 -6.94 -16.38 -14.16
CA THR A 129 -6.89 -15.82 -12.81
C THR A 129 -7.70 -16.66 -11.81
N THR A 130 -7.62 -17.99 -11.94
CA THR A 130 -8.32 -18.91 -11.04
C THR A 130 -7.52 -19.17 -9.78
N GLY A 131 -8.20 -19.55 -8.69
CA GLY A 131 -7.53 -19.93 -7.45
C GLY A 131 -6.51 -21.07 -7.61
N GLU A 132 -6.71 -21.95 -8.59
CA GLU A 132 -5.76 -23.02 -8.95
C GLU A 132 -4.49 -22.48 -9.60
N ALA A 133 -4.63 -21.60 -10.59
CA ALA A 133 -3.49 -21.02 -11.28
C ALA A 133 -2.63 -20.20 -10.32
N ILE A 134 -3.28 -19.42 -9.44
CA ILE A 134 -2.60 -18.65 -8.40
C ILE A 134 -1.90 -19.57 -7.40
N PHE A 135 -2.58 -20.63 -6.94
CA PHE A 135 -1.99 -21.63 -6.05
C PHE A 135 -0.77 -22.30 -6.68
N ASN A 136 -0.84 -22.69 -7.94
CA ASN A 136 0.27 -23.36 -8.62
C ASN A 136 1.51 -22.47 -8.71
N VAL A 137 1.35 -21.18 -9.06
CA VAL A 137 2.47 -20.23 -9.09
C VAL A 137 3.10 -20.07 -7.70
N LEU A 138 2.26 -19.99 -6.68
CA LEU A 138 2.70 -19.87 -5.29
C LEU A 138 3.39 -21.14 -4.79
N ASP A 139 2.81 -22.32 -5.00
CA ASP A 139 3.34 -23.62 -4.58
C ASP A 139 4.67 -23.94 -5.27
N ILE A 140 4.79 -23.64 -6.58
CA ILE A 140 6.06 -23.75 -7.29
C ILE A 140 7.13 -22.90 -6.61
N PHE A 141 6.84 -21.62 -6.33
CA PHE A 141 7.80 -20.74 -5.67
C PHE A 141 8.20 -21.25 -4.28
N ILE A 142 7.23 -21.64 -3.46
CA ILE A 142 7.45 -22.13 -2.10
C ILE A 142 8.35 -23.38 -2.11
N ARG A 143 8.06 -24.35 -2.98
CA ARG A 143 8.84 -25.59 -3.10
C ARG A 143 10.23 -25.36 -3.68
N GLU A 144 10.36 -24.58 -4.75
CA GLU A 144 11.66 -24.26 -5.38
C GLU A 144 12.63 -23.60 -4.40
N ASN A 145 12.11 -22.74 -3.52
CA ASN A 145 12.92 -22.06 -2.52
C ASN A 145 13.04 -22.83 -1.20
N GLY A 146 12.45 -24.02 -1.09
CA GLY A 146 12.51 -24.87 0.12
C GLY A 146 11.86 -24.23 1.34
N LEU A 147 10.78 -23.46 1.14
CA LEU A 147 9.94 -22.92 2.20
C LEU A 147 8.88 -23.98 2.59
N ALA A 148 8.56 -24.04 3.87
CA ALA A 148 7.71 -25.09 4.42
C ALA A 148 6.30 -24.55 4.70
N TRP A 149 5.28 -25.15 4.06
CA TRP A 149 3.89 -24.70 4.15
C TRP A 149 3.32 -24.79 5.57
N ASP A 150 3.79 -25.72 6.39
CA ASP A 150 3.42 -25.89 7.80
C ASP A 150 3.74 -24.64 8.66
N ARG A 151 4.70 -23.82 8.24
CA ARG A 151 5.05 -22.55 8.88
C ARG A 151 4.24 -21.36 8.38
N CYS A 152 3.40 -21.54 7.36
CA CYS A 152 2.52 -20.50 6.85
C CYS A 152 1.29 -20.33 7.75
N VAL A 153 1.24 -19.26 8.54
CA VAL A 153 0.15 -19.02 9.52
C VAL A 153 -0.87 -17.98 9.05
N GLY A 154 -0.60 -17.26 7.97
CA GLY A 154 -1.47 -16.19 7.49
C GLY A 154 -1.50 -16.07 5.97
N LEU A 155 -2.69 -15.83 5.43
CA LEU A 155 -2.93 -15.57 4.01
C LEU A 155 -3.91 -14.40 3.85
N CYS A 156 -3.48 -13.28 3.28
CA CYS A 156 -4.33 -12.11 3.06
C CYS A 156 -4.57 -11.86 1.56
N THR A 157 -5.83 -11.65 1.15
CA THR A 157 -6.22 -11.41 -0.25
C THR A 157 -7.39 -10.41 -0.37
N ASP A 158 -7.64 -9.89 -1.57
CA ASP A 158 -8.73 -8.96 -1.92
C ASP A 158 -10.16 -9.51 -1.75
N GLY A 159 -10.30 -10.84 -1.63
CA GLY A 159 -11.57 -11.53 -1.44
C GLY A 159 -12.34 -11.85 -2.72
N ALA A 160 -11.71 -11.72 -3.90
CA ALA A 160 -12.32 -12.13 -5.16
C ALA A 160 -12.70 -13.62 -5.13
N GLN A 161 -13.65 -14.03 -5.98
CA GLN A 161 -14.14 -15.41 -6.02
C GLN A 161 -13.02 -16.44 -6.27
N ALA A 162 -12.00 -16.06 -7.06
CA ALA A 162 -10.81 -16.86 -7.28
C ALA A 162 -10.00 -17.11 -5.99
N MET A 163 -10.06 -16.17 -5.03
CA MET A 163 -9.38 -16.28 -3.74
C MET A 163 -10.22 -17.04 -2.71
N THR A 164 -11.53 -16.81 -2.68
CA THR A 164 -12.44 -17.22 -1.58
C THR A 164 -13.32 -18.42 -1.86
N GLY A 165 -13.30 -18.96 -3.09
CA GLY A 165 -14.10 -20.12 -3.46
C GLY A 165 -13.92 -21.28 -2.48
N ARG A 166 -15.04 -21.79 -1.92
CA ARG A 166 -15.07 -22.76 -0.81
C ARG A 166 -14.20 -24.01 -1.04
N GLU A 167 -14.16 -24.50 -2.27
CA GLU A 167 -13.38 -25.70 -2.64
C GLU A 167 -12.26 -25.39 -3.65
N ARG A 168 -12.48 -24.42 -4.54
CA ARG A 168 -11.59 -24.14 -5.68
C ARG A 168 -10.78 -22.86 -5.53
N GLY A 169 -11.07 -22.05 -4.51
CA GLY A 169 -10.40 -20.78 -4.26
C GLY A 169 -8.98 -21.00 -3.71
N LEU A 170 -8.14 -19.98 -3.86
CA LEU A 170 -6.76 -19.99 -3.34
C LEU A 170 -6.73 -20.35 -1.85
N ALA A 171 -7.56 -19.70 -1.03
CA ALA A 171 -7.56 -19.89 0.41
C ALA A 171 -7.85 -21.35 0.80
N ALA A 172 -8.83 -21.99 0.15
CA ALA A 172 -9.17 -23.38 0.38
C ALA A 172 -8.01 -24.33 0.00
N ARG A 173 -7.30 -24.04 -1.09
CA ARG A 173 -6.13 -24.84 -1.53
C ARG A 173 -4.94 -24.67 -0.61
N VAL A 174 -4.64 -23.45 -0.18
CA VAL A 174 -3.57 -23.19 0.80
C VAL A 174 -3.88 -23.87 2.13
N GLN A 175 -5.14 -23.87 2.59
CA GLN A 175 -5.55 -24.58 3.81
C GLN A 175 -5.25 -26.08 3.76
N GLN A 176 -5.29 -26.72 2.58
CA GLN A 176 -5.00 -28.15 2.43
C GLN A 176 -3.52 -28.48 2.66
N VAL A 177 -2.61 -27.56 2.29
CA VAL A 177 -1.16 -27.75 2.45
C VAL A 177 -0.59 -27.09 3.72
N ALA A 178 -1.30 -26.10 4.26
CA ALA A 178 -0.96 -25.36 5.47
C ALA A 178 -2.17 -25.34 6.43
N PRO A 179 -2.40 -26.40 7.23
CA PRO A 179 -3.59 -26.52 8.07
C PRO A 179 -3.73 -25.44 9.15
N LEU A 180 -2.63 -24.79 9.54
CA LEU A 180 -2.60 -23.71 10.54
C LEU A 180 -2.82 -22.31 9.94
N VAL A 181 -2.90 -22.20 8.60
CA VAL A 181 -3.08 -20.91 7.95
C VAL A 181 -4.41 -20.29 8.34
N LYS A 182 -4.40 -18.99 8.64
CA LYS A 182 -5.61 -18.18 8.77
C LYS A 182 -5.73 -17.29 7.55
N TRP A 183 -6.83 -17.46 6.81
CA TRP A 183 -7.16 -16.56 5.72
C TRP A 183 -7.84 -15.29 6.23
N THR A 184 -7.37 -14.14 5.75
CA THR A 184 -7.91 -12.81 6.05
C THR A 184 -8.35 -12.15 4.75
N HIS A 185 -9.62 -11.74 4.69
CA HIS A 185 -10.09 -10.83 3.65
C HIS A 185 -9.59 -9.41 3.96
N CYS A 186 -8.86 -8.81 3.01
CA CYS A 186 -8.29 -7.47 3.13
C CYS A 186 -9.30 -6.46 3.70
N MET A 187 -8.95 -5.86 4.84
CA MET A 187 -9.84 -4.91 5.53
C MET A 187 -10.12 -3.64 4.72
N VAL A 188 -9.17 -3.21 3.87
CA VAL A 188 -9.35 -2.07 2.95
C VAL A 188 -10.42 -2.39 1.90
N HIS A 189 -10.39 -3.60 1.33
CA HIS A 189 -11.42 -4.05 0.38
C HIS A 189 -12.78 -4.23 1.06
N ARG A 190 -12.82 -4.77 2.28
CA ARG A 190 -14.05 -4.90 3.08
C ARG A 190 -14.67 -3.57 3.44
N GLU A 191 -13.86 -2.58 3.79
CA GLU A 191 -14.32 -1.20 4.05
C GLU A 191 -15.00 -0.63 2.80
N ALA A 192 -14.35 -0.72 1.64
CA ALA A 192 -14.92 -0.26 0.38
C ALA A 192 -16.23 -1.00 0.01
N LEU A 193 -16.32 -2.30 0.29
CA LEU A 193 -17.55 -3.07 0.09
C LEU A 193 -18.66 -2.67 1.06
N ALA A 194 -18.33 -2.38 2.32
CA ALA A 194 -19.28 -1.95 3.34
C ALA A 194 -19.85 -0.55 3.03
N ALA A 195 -19.03 0.33 2.48
CA ALA A 195 -19.42 1.69 2.09
C ALA A 195 -20.19 1.76 0.76
N LYS A 196 -20.32 0.66 0.02
CA LYS A 196 -20.78 0.68 -1.37
C LYS A 196 -22.26 1.07 -1.55
N LYS A 197 -23.12 0.71 -0.62
CA LYS A 197 -24.57 0.91 -0.75
C LYS A 197 -24.97 2.31 -0.30
N MET A 198 -25.76 3.01 -1.10
CA MET A 198 -26.32 4.30 -0.72
C MET A 198 -27.77 4.48 -1.17
N PRO A 199 -28.55 5.35 -0.51
CA PRO A 199 -29.88 5.75 -0.95
C PRO A 199 -29.92 6.33 -2.36
N VAL A 200 -31.08 6.19 -3.03
CA VAL A 200 -31.29 6.63 -4.43
C VAL A 200 -30.95 8.10 -4.64
N LEU A 201 -31.26 8.97 -3.67
CA LEU A 201 -30.93 10.40 -3.72
C LEU A 201 -29.43 10.61 -3.95
N PHE A 202 -28.60 10.02 -3.08
CA PHE A 202 -27.16 10.19 -3.13
C PHE A 202 -26.52 9.44 -4.30
N ASP A 203 -27.07 8.29 -4.69
CA ASP A 203 -26.59 7.54 -5.86
C ASP A 203 -26.79 8.35 -7.15
N SER A 204 -27.96 8.99 -7.28
CA SER A 204 -28.26 9.89 -8.40
C SER A 204 -27.28 11.06 -8.46
N VAL A 205 -27.05 11.74 -7.32
CA VAL A 205 -26.13 12.88 -7.23
C VAL A 205 -24.71 12.44 -7.59
N LEU A 206 -24.23 11.34 -7.01
CA LEU A 206 -22.90 10.78 -7.31
C LEU A 206 -22.73 10.48 -8.80
N ASN A 207 -23.71 9.80 -9.41
CA ASN A 207 -23.68 9.46 -10.83
C ASN A 207 -23.72 10.71 -11.73
N GLN A 208 -24.47 11.74 -11.35
CA GLN A 208 -24.51 13.02 -12.05
C GLN A 208 -23.17 13.77 -11.94
N SER A 209 -22.56 13.82 -10.75
CA SER A 209 -21.22 14.39 -10.54
C SER A 209 -20.18 13.69 -11.42
N VAL A 210 -20.17 12.36 -11.46
CA VAL A 210 -19.26 11.58 -12.32
C VAL A 210 -19.48 11.89 -13.80
N LYS A 211 -20.73 12.04 -14.25
CA LYS A 211 -21.05 12.45 -15.63
C LYS A 211 -20.49 13.83 -15.98
N MET A 212 -20.61 14.81 -15.07
CA MET A 212 -20.05 16.16 -15.27
C MET A 212 -18.53 16.10 -15.43
N ILE A 213 -17.84 15.35 -14.56
CA ILE A 213 -16.38 15.19 -14.61
C ILE A 213 -15.96 14.53 -15.91
N ASN A 214 -16.62 13.44 -16.31
CA ASN A 214 -16.30 12.72 -17.54
C ASN A 214 -16.54 13.58 -18.78
N LEU A 215 -17.56 14.45 -18.79
CA LEU A 215 -17.80 15.37 -19.91
C LEU A 215 -16.63 16.34 -20.12
N ILE A 216 -16.00 16.82 -19.05
CA ILE A 216 -14.85 17.73 -19.12
C ILE A 216 -13.56 16.95 -19.42
N LYS A 217 -13.35 15.83 -18.75
CA LYS A 217 -12.08 15.09 -18.82
C LYS A 217 -11.96 14.19 -20.05
N SER A 218 -13.06 13.79 -20.68
CA SER A 218 -13.04 12.99 -21.91
C SER A 218 -12.47 13.73 -23.12
N ARG A 219 -12.51 15.07 -23.11
CA ARG A 219 -12.01 15.92 -24.21
C ARG A 219 -10.84 16.78 -23.73
N PRO A 220 -9.63 16.61 -24.28
CA PRO A 220 -8.47 17.44 -23.92
C PRO A 220 -8.73 18.95 -24.10
N LEU A 221 -9.52 19.33 -25.11
CA LEU A 221 -9.92 20.71 -25.31
C LEU A 221 -10.77 21.24 -24.14
N ASN A 222 -11.81 20.51 -23.72
CA ASN A 222 -12.65 20.90 -22.59
C ASN A 222 -11.84 21.01 -21.30
N THR A 223 -10.90 20.10 -21.06
CA THR A 223 -10.00 20.18 -19.89
C THR A 223 -9.15 21.45 -19.91
N ARG A 224 -8.63 21.85 -21.07
CA ARG A 224 -7.85 23.10 -21.20
C ARG A 224 -8.72 24.35 -21.03
N LEU A 225 -9.89 24.39 -21.68
CA LEU A 225 -10.81 25.52 -21.59
C LEU A 225 -11.35 25.70 -20.16
N PHE A 226 -11.66 24.60 -19.48
CA PHE A 226 -12.06 24.64 -18.08
C PHE A 226 -10.94 25.17 -17.18
N GLY A 227 -9.68 24.80 -17.43
CA GLY A 227 -8.56 25.32 -16.65
C GLY A 227 -8.30 26.82 -16.86
N VAL A 228 -8.48 27.32 -18.08
CA VAL A 228 -8.44 28.77 -18.35
C VAL A 228 -9.55 29.48 -17.58
N LEU A 229 -10.77 28.95 -17.60
CA LEU A 229 -11.90 29.51 -16.84
C LEU A 229 -11.61 29.55 -15.33
N CYS A 230 -11.08 28.48 -14.75
CA CYS A 230 -10.70 28.46 -13.34
C CYS A 230 -9.64 29.53 -13.01
N GLN A 231 -8.65 29.73 -13.88
CA GLN A 231 -7.65 30.79 -13.69
C GLN A 231 -8.29 32.18 -13.75
N GLU A 232 -9.18 32.42 -14.71
CA GLU A 232 -9.89 33.69 -14.86
C GLU A 232 -10.81 33.99 -13.67
N MET A 233 -11.41 32.94 -13.08
CA MET A 233 -12.28 33.03 -11.89
C MET A 233 -11.50 33.04 -10.56
N GLY A 234 -10.16 32.92 -10.60
CA GLY A 234 -9.31 32.97 -9.41
C GLY A 234 -9.40 31.74 -8.51
N SER A 235 -9.80 30.59 -9.05
CA SER A 235 -9.97 29.35 -8.29
C SER A 235 -8.63 28.83 -7.76
N GLY A 236 -8.62 28.23 -6.55
CA GLY A 236 -7.43 27.58 -6.00
C GLY A 236 -6.96 26.33 -6.76
N HIS A 237 -7.78 25.86 -7.71
CA HIS A 237 -7.51 24.68 -8.53
C HIS A 237 -7.92 24.91 -9.98
N GLU A 238 -7.05 24.49 -10.90
CA GLU A 238 -7.26 24.72 -12.34
C GLU A 238 -7.81 23.49 -13.08
N GLN A 239 -7.99 22.36 -12.39
CA GLN A 239 -8.40 21.12 -13.02
C GLN A 239 -9.25 20.24 -12.09
N LEU A 240 -10.27 19.61 -12.69
CA LEU A 240 -10.97 18.47 -12.10
C LEU A 240 -10.10 17.21 -12.14
N LEU A 241 -10.26 16.36 -11.13
CA LEU A 241 -9.63 15.05 -11.04
C LEU A 241 -10.44 14.04 -11.86
N LEU A 242 -9.77 13.20 -12.66
CA LEU A 242 -10.45 12.14 -13.40
C LEU A 242 -10.85 11.02 -12.42
N HIS A 243 -12.09 10.57 -12.52
CA HIS A 243 -12.55 9.36 -11.85
C HIS A 243 -12.22 8.15 -12.74
N THR A 244 -11.45 7.20 -12.21
CA THR A 244 -11.44 5.82 -12.73
C THR A 244 -12.23 4.97 -11.74
N GLU A 245 -13.00 4.00 -12.23
CA GLU A 245 -13.88 3.15 -11.39
C GLU A 245 -13.15 2.34 -10.30
N VAL A 246 -11.82 2.42 -10.27
CA VAL A 246 -10.95 1.61 -9.42
C VAL A 246 -10.45 2.48 -8.26
N ARG A 247 -11.12 2.32 -7.10
CA ARG A 247 -10.78 2.75 -5.71
C ARG A 247 -11.64 3.88 -5.13
N TRP A 248 -12.24 3.61 -3.96
CA TRP A 248 -13.07 4.53 -3.16
C TRP A 248 -12.33 5.83 -2.78
N LEU A 249 -11.01 5.73 -2.54
CA LEU A 249 -10.09 6.85 -2.28
C LEU A 249 -10.13 7.96 -3.32
N SER A 250 -10.37 7.61 -4.59
CA SER A 250 -10.46 8.58 -5.68
C SER A 250 -11.77 9.38 -5.64
N ARG A 251 -12.87 8.77 -5.20
CA ARG A 251 -14.21 9.40 -5.19
C ARG A 251 -14.27 10.59 -4.25
N GLY A 252 -13.76 10.47 -3.02
CA GLY A 252 -13.78 11.57 -2.06
C GLY A 252 -13.03 12.81 -2.55
N ARG A 253 -11.80 12.64 -3.07
CA ARG A 253 -11.01 13.78 -3.59
C ARG A 253 -11.64 14.38 -4.85
N VAL A 254 -12.22 13.55 -5.70
CA VAL A 254 -12.91 13.98 -6.92
C VAL A 254 -14.15 14.80 -6.58
N LEU A 255 -14.97 14.36 -5.62
CA LEU A 255 -16.16 15.10 -5.18
C LEU A 255 -15.79 16.40 -4.47
N GLN A 256 -14.78 16.38 -3.59
CA GLN A 256 -14.24 17.57 -2.96
C GLN A 256 -13.84 18.61 -4.02
N ARG A 257 -13.06 18.20 -5.02
CA ARG A 257 -12.63 19.09 -6.11
C ARG A 257 -13.80 19.61 -6.95
N LEU A 258 -14.81 18.78 -7.20
CA LEU A 258 -16.00 19.20 -7.92
C LEU A 258 -16.81 20.22 -7.12
N TYR A 259 -16.93 20.01 -5.81
CA TYR A 259 -17.63 20.93 -4.92
C TYR A 259 -16.91 22.28 -4.82
N GLU A 260 -15.57 22.28 -4.71
CA GLU A 260 -14.76 23.50 -4.73
C GLU A 260 -14.89 24.29 -6.04
N LEU A 261 -14.97 23.59 -7.18
CA LEU A 261 -15.03 24.20 -8.52
C LEU A 261 -16.46 24.29 -9.08
N ARG A 262 -17.47 24.28 -8.21
CA ARG A 262 -18.89 24.17 -8.61
C ARG A 262 -19.39 25.37 -9.42
N GLU A 263 -18.90 26.57 -9.12
CA GLU A 263 -19.30 27.80 -9.81
C GLU A 263 -18.70 27.88 -11.22
N GLU A 264 -17.41 27.56 -11.34
CA GLU A 264 -16.70 27.44 -12.61
C GLU A 264 -17.33 26.35 -13.47
N LEU A 265 -17.64 25.21 -12.85
CA LEU A 265 -18.30 24.08 -13.51
C LEU A 265 -19.67 24.47 -14.04
N LYS A 266 -20.46 25.21 -13.26
CA LYS A 266 -21.77 25.71 -13.66
C LYS A 266 -21.66 26.62 -14.87
N TRP A 267 -20.73 27.58 -14.85
CA TRP A 267 -20.52 28.49 -15.95
C TRP A 267 -20.11 27.74 -17.23
N PHE A 268 -19.12 26.85 -17.11
CA PHE A 268 -18.67 26.02 -18.23
C PHE A 268 -19.78 25.15 -18.83
N LEU A 269 -20.57 24.48 -17.99
CA LEU A 269 -21.68 23.63 -18.44
C LEU A 269 -22.79 24.43 -19.12
N THR A 270 -23.03 25.67 -18.67
CA THR A 270 -24.01 26.58 -19.26
C THR A 270 -23.56 27.03 -20.66
N GLU A 271 -22.29 27.42 -20.81
CA GLU A 271 -21.71 27.81 -22.10
C GLU A 271 -21.81 26.70 -23.16
N ILE A 272 -21.53 25.45 -22.76
CA ILE A 272 -21.66 24.30 -23.67
C ILE A 272 -23.11 23.78 -23.79
N LYS A 273 -24.10 24.47 -23.20
CA LYS A 273 -25.53 24.15 -23.22
C LYS A 273 -25.83 22.72 -22.74
N SER A 274 -25.13 22.27 -21.71
CA SER A 274 -25.34 20.96 -21.11
C SER A 274 -26.48 21.02 -20.10
N ASP A 275 -27.44 20.09 -20.21
CA ASP A 275 -28.51 19.91 -19.23
C ASP A 275 -28.00 19.59 -17.81
N LEU A 276 -26.73 19.25 -17.65
CA LEU A 276 -26.13 19.02 -16.34
C LEU A 276 -25.99 20.32 -15.53
N ALA A 277 -25.95 21.50 -16.18
CA ALA A 277 -25.81 22.79 -15.50
C ALA A 277 -26.93 23.03 -14.47
N LYS A 278 -28.16 22.58 -14.76
CA LYS A 278 -29.33 22.75 -13.90
C LYS A 278 -29.18 22.14 -12.50
N HIS A 279 -28.33 21.11 -12.36
CA HIS A 279 -28.08 20.48 -11.07
C HIS A 279 -27.26 21.38 -10.14
N LEU A 280 -26.44 22.27 -10.71
CA LEU A 280 -25.64 23.26 -9.95
C LEU A 280 -26.46 24.51 -9.59
N ASP A 281 -27.71 24.60 -10.07
CA ASP A 281 -28.72 25.56 -9.61
C ASP A 281 -29.67 24.97 -8.57
N ASP A 282 -29.63 23.65 -8.36
CA ASP A 282 -30.52 22.96 -7.44
C ASP A 282 -29.91 22.92 -6.02
N THR A 283 -30.52 23.68 -5.11
CA THR A 283 -30.10 23.77 -3.70
C THR A 283 -30.07 22.39 -3.01
N MET A 284 -31.05 21.52 -3.30
CA MET A 284 -31.11 20.19 -2.70
C MET A 284 -30.01 19.28 -3.26
N TRP A 285 -29.69 19.43 -4.54
CA TRP A 285 -28.58 18.71 -5.17
C TRP A 285 -27.23 19.13 -4.59
N LEU A 286 -27.00 20.43 -4.42
CA LEU A 286 -25.76 20.97 -3.83
C LEU A 286 -25.60 20.57 -2.35
N ALA A 287 -26.68 20.58 -1.56
CA ALA A 287 -26.66 20.06 -0.20
C ALA A 287 -26.38 18.55 -0.17
N SER A 288 -26.95 17.80 -1.10
CA SER A 288 -26.69 16.35 -1.19
C SER A 288 -25.24 16.08 -1.59
N LEU A 289 -24.68 16.89 -2.49
CA LEU A 289 -23.28 16.83 -2.86
C LEU A 289 -22.36 17.17 -1.68
N SER A 290 -22.65 18.21 -0.89
CA SER A 290 -21.83 18.57 0.26
C SER A 290 -21.83 17.48 1.34
N TYR A 291 -22.97 16.83 1.59
CA TYR A 291 -23.02 15.62 2.42
C TYR A 291 -22.11 14.51 1.88
N LEU A 292 -22.16 14.25 0.57
CA LEU A 292 -21.33 13.23 -0.08
C LEU A 292 -19.83 13.54 0.09
N VAL A 293 -19.45 14.79 -0.14
CA VAL A 293 -18.08 15.26 0.05
C VAL A 293 -17.58 14.89 1.46
N ASP A 294 -18.35 15.24 2.49
CA ASP A 294 -17.94 15.01 3.87
C ASP A 294 -17.93 13.51 4.25
N ILE A 295 -18.94 12.73 3.88
CA ILE A 295 -18.96 11.29 4.22
C ILE A 295 -17.85 10.51 3.50
N PHE A 296 -17.55 10.85 2.25
CA PHE A 296 -16.43 10.25 1.53
C PHE A 296 -15.07 10.69 2.10
N ASP A 297 -14.95 11.91 2.63
CA ASP A 297 -13.77 12.31 3.40
C ASP A 297 -13.59 11.46 4.66
N ARG A 298 -14.67 11.24 5.42
CA ARG A 298 -14.63 10.36 6.62
C ARG A 298 -14.21 8.94 6.28
N LEU A 299 -14.77 8.36 5.20
CA LEU A 299 -14.40 7.03 4.70
C LEU A 299 -12.95 6.97 4.24
N ASN A 300 -12.48 8.01 3.52
CA ASN A 300 -11.08 8.11 3.13
C ASN A 300 -10.15 8.16 4.36
N GLY A 301 -10.53 8.87 5.41
CA GLY A 301 -9.78 8.90 6.67
C GLY A 301 -9.65 7.52 7.29
N LEU A 302 -10.74 6.74 7.35
CA LEU A 302 -10.67 5.34 7.80
C LEU A 302 -9.76 4.52 6.87
N ASN A 303 -9.99 4.57 5.56
CA ASN A 303 -9.25 3.80 4.57
C ASN A 303 -7.73 4.04 4.66
N LEU A 304 -7.30 5.31 4.72
CA LEU A 304 -5.89 5.67 4.93
C LEU A 304 -5.35 5.14 6.26
N SER A 305 -6.16 5.14 7.32
CA SER A 305 -5.74 4.58 8.61
C SER A 305 -5.60 3.05 8.59
N LEU A 306 -6.24 2.35 7.65
CA LEU A 306 -6.11 0.89 7.46
C LEU A 306 -4.91 0.50 6.59
N GLN A 307 -4.25 1.49 5.99
CA GLN A 307 -3.04 1.32 5.17
C GLN A 307 -1.78 1.54 5.99
N GLY A 308 -0.66 1.02 5.50
CA GLY A 308 0.65 1.16 6.11
C GLY A 308 1.37 -0.16 6.37
N ARG A 309 2.66 -0.06 6.65
CA ARG A 309 3.51 -1.16 7.12
C ARG A 309 3.27 -1.43 8.60
N GLU A 310 3.69 -2.59 9.08
CA GLU A 310 3.66 -2.96 10.52
C GLU A 310 2.25 -2.97 11.13
N THR A 311 1.22 -3.12 10.30
CA THR A 311 -0.17 -3.23 10.74
C THR A 311 -0.55 -4.70 11.01
N HIS A 312 -1.31 -4.94 12.08
CA HIS A 312 -1.85 -6.26 12.42
C HIS A 312 -3.36 -6.20 12.63
N ILE A 313 -4.00 -7.37 12.65
CA ILE A 313 -5.46 -7.51 12.63
C ILE A 313 -6.13 -6.80 13.81
N LEU A 314 -5.56 -6.90 15.02
CA LEU A 314 -6.11 -6.28 16.23
C LEU A 314 -6.16 -4.75 16.12
N LEU A 315 -5.07 -4.12 15.67
CA LEU A 315 -4.98 -2.67 15.50
C LEU A 315 -6.00 -2.15 14.48
N LEU A 316 -6.12 -2.85 13.34
CA LEU A 316 -7.07 -2.45 12.30
C LEU A 316 -8.52 -2.69 12.73
N ALA A 317 -8.80 -3.75 13.49
CA ALA A 317 -10.12 -4.00 14.07
C ALA A 317 -10.54 -2.86 15.01
N ASP A 318 -9.63 -2.34 15.82
CA ASP A 318 -9.92 -1.23 16.74
C ASP A 318 -10.25 0.07 15.97
N LYS A 319 -9.55 0.34 14.86
CA LYS A 319 -9.86 1.46 13.95
C LYS A 319 -11.24 1.35 13.32
N VAL A 320 -11.59 0.15 12.84
CA VAL A 320 -12.94 -0.11 12.29
C VAL A 320 -14.00 0.04 13.37
N HIS A 321 -13.77 -0.51 14.57
CA HIS A 321 -14.69 -0.39 15.69
C HIS A 321 -14.96 1.08 16.05
N ALA A 322 -13.89 1.88 16.20
CA ALA A 322 -14.02 3.31 16.45
C ALA A 322 -14.82 4.04 15.34
N PHE A 323 -14.64 3.66 14.08
CA PHE A 323 -15.44 4.21 12.98
C PHE A 323 -16.92 3.80 13.06
N THR A 324 -17.22 2.55 13.42
CA THR A 324 -18.61 2.12 13.61
C THR A 324 -19.32 2.89 14.73
N GLN A 325 -18.63 3.19 15.82
CA GLN A 325 -19.16 4.04 16.90
C GLN A 325 -19.40 5.48 16.42
N LYS A 326 -18.53 6.01 15.56
CA LYS A 326 -18.75 7.32 14.92
C LYS A 326 -19.99 7.33 14.03
N LEU A 327 -20.24 6.27 13.25
CA LEU A 327 -21.47 6.14 12.44
C LEU A 327 -22.72 6.19 13.33
N ASP A 328 -22.71 5.48 14.47
CA ASP A 328 -23.82 5.50 15.43
C ASP A 328 -24.07 6.91 16.00
N LEU A 329 -22.99 7.62 16.35
CA LEU A 329 -23.03 9.02 16.80
C LEU A 329 -23.61 9.94 15.72
N TRP A 330 -23.11 9.86 14.49
CA TRP A 330 -23.54 10.71 13.38
C TRP A 330 -25.00 10.46 13.00
N HIS A 331 -25.42 9.19 12.96
CA HIS A 331 -26.81 8.80 12.76
C HIS A 331 -27.73 9.44 13.81
N GLY A 332 -27.34 9.38 15.10
CA GLY A 332 -28.12 9.98 16.19
C GLY A 332 -28.24 11.51 16.09
N ARG A 333 -27.20 12.20 15.61
CA ARG A 333 -27.21 13.67 15.44
C ARG A 333 -28.01 14.10 14.20
N ILE A 334 -27.81 13.45 13.06
CA ILE A 334 -28.49 13.84 11.82
C ILE A 334 -30.00 13.56 11.88
N SER A 335 -30.41 12.52 12.61
CA SER A 335 -31.83 12.24 12.87
C SER A 335 -32.51 13.33 13.71
N ARG A 336 -31.74 14.20 14.37
CA ARG A 336 -32.22 15.37 15.12
C ARG A 336 -32.01 16.68 14.34
N GLY A 337 -31.65 16.61 13.06
CA GLY A 337 -31.36 17.76 12.22
C GLY A 337 -30.02 18.45 12.49
N ASN A 338 -29.11 17.82 13.24
CA ASN A 338 -27.77 18.35 13.49
C ASN A 338 -26.76 17.72 12.54
N CYS A 339 -26.05 18.54 11.77
CA CYS A 339 -25.10 18.11 10.75
C CYS A 339 -23.64 18.57 10.98
N ASP A 340 -23.30 19.04 12.20
CA ASP A 340 -21.98 19.63 12.51
C ASP A 340 -20.77 18.72 12.22
N MET A 341 -20.98 17.41 12.11
CA MET A 341 -19.94 16.45 11.74
C MET A 341 -19.58 16.47 10.25
N PHE A 342 -20.42 17.10 9.44
CA PHE A 342 -20.33 17.26 7.99
C PHE A 342 -20.15 18.77 7.71
N PRO A 343 -18.91 19.29 7.74
CA PRO A 343 -18.65 20.73 7.68
C PRO A 343 -19.13 21.36 6.36
N SER A 344 -18.90 20.71 5.22
CA SER A 344 -19.35 21.22 3.92
C SER A 344 -20.87 21.33 3.87
N LEU A 345 -21.57 20.36 4.44
CA LEU A 345 -23.04 20.40 4.56
C LEU A 345 -23.51 21.49 5.53
N ALA A 346 -22.88 21.60 6.69
CA ALA A 346 -23.24 22.57 7.71
C ALA A 346 -23.06 24.01 7.20
N ASP A 347 -21.94 24.29 6.53
CA ASP A 347 -21.66 25.58 5.92
C ASP A 347 -22.69 25.89 4.83
N PHE A 348 -22.99 24.92 3.94
CA PHE A 348 -23.97 25.08 2.88
C PHE A 348 -25.39 25.39 3.40
N ILE A 349 -25.85 24.65 4.41
CA ILE A 349 -27.18 24.87 5.01
C ILE A 349 -27.23 26.24 5.71
N THR A 350 -26.13 26.65 6.34
CA THR A 350 -26.03 27.96 6.99
C THR A 350 -26.14 29.09 5.95
N ASP A 351 -25.43 28.97 4.82
CA ASP A 351 -25.44 29.94 3.73
C ASP A 351 -26.80 30.00 2.99
N ALA A 352 -27.47 28.85 2.82
CA ALA A 352 -28.79 28.77 2.19
C ALA A 352 -29.92 29.40 3.05
N GLY A 353 -29.69 29.55 4.36
CA GLY A 353 -30.64 30.09 5.32
C GLY A 353 -31.90 29.22 5.51
N THR A 354 -32.94 29.80 6.13
CA THR A 354 -34.19 29.08 6.49
C THR A 354 -35.19 28.94 5.35
N SER A 355 -34.81 29.33 4.14
CA SER A 355 -35.70 29.37 2.97
C SER A 355 -35.96 27.99 2.35
N HIS A 356 -35.18 26.98 2.72
CA HIS A 356 -35.23 25.63 2.15
C HIS A 356 -35.47 24.58 3.25
N ASP A 357 -36.29 23.57 2.94
CA ASP A 357 -36.50 22.42 3.82
C ASP A 357 -35.54 21.28 3.44
N PHE A 358 -34.62 20.94 4.35
CA PHE A 358 -33.66 19.86 4.20
C PHE A 358 -34.06 18.57 4.92
N SER A 359 -35.30 18.46 5.39
CA SER A 359 -35.77 17.29 6.15
C SER A 359 -35.63 15.98 5.38
N SER A 360 -35.90 15.99 4.07
CA SER A 360 -35.74 14.82 3.20
C SER A 360 -34.28 14.39 3.03
N LEU A 361 -33.35 15.35 3.01
CA LEU A 361 -31.91 15.09 2.99
C LEU A 361 -31.44 14.49 4.31
N PHE A 362 -31.87 15.03 5.45
CA PHE A 362 -31.52 14.47 6.76
C PHE A 362 -32.06 13.06 6.94
N GLN A 363 -33.28 12.78 6.48
CA GLN A 363 -33.85 11.44 6.47
C GLN A 363 -33.00 10.49 5.61
N SER A 364 -32.67 10.90 4.37
CA SER A 364 -31.84 10.09 3.47
C SER A 364 -30.44 9.85 4.04
N ALA A 365 -29.83 10.87 4.66
CA ALA A 365 -28.51 10.77 5.29
C ALA A 365 -28.53 9.85 6.52
N SER A 366 -29.59 9.90 7.33
CA SER A 366 -29.80 8.97 8.43
C SER A 366 -29.92 7.52 7.94
N GLU A 367 -30.73 7.28 6.91
CA GLU A 367 -30.86 5.97 6.27
C GLU A 367 -29.53 5.45 5.73
N HIS A 368 -28.76 6.33 5.08
CA HIS A 368 -27.43 5.99 4.57
C HIS A 368 -26.48 5.55 5.69
N LEU A 369 -26.39 6.32 6.78
CA LEU A 369 -25.51 6.00 7.91
C LEU A 369 -25.94 4.70 8.61
N SER A 370 -27.25 4.49 8.81
CA SER A 370 -27.79 3.27 9.40
C SER A 370 -27.52 2.05 8.51
N ALA A 371 -27.72 2.17 7.20
CA ALA A 371 -27.43 1.10 6.24
C ALA A 371 -25.94 0.78 6.21
N MET A 372 -25.07 1.80 6.17
CA MET A 372 -23.62 1.64 6.20
C MET A 372 -23.19 0.95 7.49
N ARG A 373 -23.68 1.37 8.66
CA ARG A 373 -23.40 0.73 9.95
C ARG A 373 -23.74 -0.77 9.97
N LYS A 374 -24.86 -1.16 9.37
CA LYS A 374 -25.26 -2.57 9.20
C LYS A 374 -24.33 -3.33 8.24
N GLN A 375 -23.92 -2.70 7.14
CA GLN A 375 -22.94 -3.29 6.23
C GLN A 375 -21.59 -3.50 6.92
N PHE A 376 -21.10 -2.52 7.70
CA PHE A 376 -19.88 -2.70 8.50
C PHE A 376 -20.00 -3.88 9.48
N ALA A 377 -21.14 -4.03 10.18
CA ALA A 377 -21.35 -5.21 11.04
C ALA A 377 -21.34 -6.54 10.27
N THR A 378 -21.83 -6.54 9.02
CA THR A 378 -21.86 -7.74 8.16
C THR A 378 -20.48 -8.08 7.64
N TYR A 379 -19.75 -7.08 7.15
CA TYR A 379 -18.42 -7.25 6.60
C TYR A 379 -17.37 -7.41 7.69
N PHE A 380 -17.59 -6.95 8.92
CA PHE A 380 -16.68 -7.04 10.09
C PHE A 380 -17.37 -7.72 11.27
N LYS A 381 -17.53 -9.05 11.14
CA LYS A 381 -18.26 -9.91 12.07
C LYS A 381 -17.36 -10.62 13.08
N GLU A 382 -16.06 -10.62 12.85
CA GLU A 382 -15.08 -11.31 13.65
C GLU A 382 -14.97 -10.66 15.03
N ASP A 383 -15.02 -11.50 16.06
CA ASP A 383 -14.76 -11.08 17.43
C ASP A 383 -13.29 -11.38 17.78
N TYR A 384 -12.60 -10.35 18.24
CA TYR A 384 -11.21 -10.41 18.68
C TYR A 384 -11.09 -10.24 20.21
N SER A 385 -12.19 -10.37 20.95
CA SER A 385 -12.23 -10.27 22.41
C SER A 385 -11.37 -11.35 23.09
N SER A 386 -11.35 -12.57 22.55
CA SER A 386 -10.50 -13.67 23.03
C SER A 386 -8.99 -13.38 22.95
N PHE A 387 -8.59 -12.43 22.09
CA PHE A 387 -7.20 -11.98 21.94
C PHE A 387 -6.90 -10.70 22.72
N ALA A 388 -7.76 -10.30 23.66
CA ALA A 388 -7.54 -9.10 24.47
C ALA A 388 -6.23 -9.16 25.25
N TRP A 389 -5.83 -10.34 25.76
CA TRP A 389 -4.54 -10.54 26.43
C TRP A 389 -3.33 -10.34 25.51
N VAL A 390 -3.49 -10.51 24.19
CA VAL A 390 -2.42 -10.20 23.22
C VAL A 390 -2.31 -8.69 23.01
N ARG A 391 -3.42 -7.95 23.10
CA ARG A 391 -3.41 -6.48 23.01
C ARG A 391 -2.79 -5.85 24.26
N ASP A 392 -3.24 -6.30 25.43
CA ASP A 392 -2.79 -5.83 26.73
C ASP A 392 -2.70 -7.02 27.69
N PRO A 393 -1.50 -7.60 27.84
CA PRO A 393 -1.31 -8.74 28.73
C PRO A 393 -1.40 -8.36 30.21
N PHE A 394 -1.36 -7.07 30.57
CA PHE A 394 -1.35 -6.61 31.95
C PHE A 394 -2.76 -6.44 32.55
N VAL A 395 -3.78 -6.26 31.72
CA VAL A 395 -5.15 -5.95 32.17
C VAL A 395 -6.13 -7.11 31.95
N CYS A 396 -5.92 -7.94 30.93
CA CYS A 396 -6.93 -8.90 30.49
C CYS A 396 -6.75 -10.31 31.06
N THR A 397 -7.84 -11.02 31.35
CA THR A 397 -7.80 -12.47 31.63
C THR A 397 -7.78 -13.27 30.33
N ALA A 398 -7.22 -14.48 30.37
CA ALA A 398 -7.03 -15.33 29.19
C ALA A 398 -7.54 -16.75 29.48
N ASN A 399 -8.84 -16.86 29.77
CA ASN A 399 -9.48 -18.11 30.21
C ASN A 399 -9.45 -19.22 29.15
N GLU A 400 -9.21 -18.88 27.88
CA GLU A 400 -9.11 -19.81 26.77
C GLU A 400 -7.73 -20.49 26.66
N LEU A 401 -6.72 -20.00 27.38
CA LEU A 401 -5.37 -20.57 27.37
C LEU A 401 -5.28 -21.82 28.27
N SER A 402 -4.25 -22.66 28.04
CA SER A 402 -3.93 -23.76 28.96
C SER A 402 -3.55 -23.24 30.35
N ILE A 403 -3.62 -24.11 31.37
CA ILE A 403 -3.25 -23.72 32.73
C ILE A 403 -1.81 -23.21 32.82
N ASP A 404 -0.87 -23.87 32.13
CA ASP A 404 0.55 -23.49 32.10
C ASP A 404 0.73 -22.08 31.50
N MET A 405 0.02 -21.77 30.41
CA MET A 405 0.04 -20.43 29.80
C MET A 405 -0.65 -19.37 30.67
N GLN A 406 -1.69 -19.75 31.43
CA GLN A 406 -2.33 -18.84 32.37
C GLN A 406 -1.38 -18.49 33.53
N GLU A 407 -0.63 -19.47 34.05
CA GLU A 407 0.41 -19.25 35.08
C GLU A 407 1.52 -18.33 34.55
N GLN A 408 2.05 -18.60 33.34
CA GLN A 408 3.01 -17.72 32.67
C GLN A 408 2.48 -16.29 32.50
N LEU A 409 1.20 -16.13 32.16
CA LEU A 409 0.59 -14.82 32.00
C LEU A 409 0.46 -14.08 33.36
N ILE A 410 0.23 -14.80 34.47
CA ILE A 410 0.21 -14.24 35.82
C ILE A 410 1.60 -13.72 36.22
N GLU A 411 2.65 -14.47 35.90
CA GLU A 411 4.03 -14.04 36.13
C GLU A 411 4.37 -12.79 35.32
N LEU A 412 4.08 -12.81 34.00
CA LEU A 412 4.27 -11.66 33.10
C LEU A 412 3.56 -10.40 33.63
N LYS A 413 2.30 -10.54 34.06
CA LYS A 413 1.50 -9.44 34.63
C LYS A 413 2.12 -8.80 35.86
N SER A 414 2.83 -9.60 36.65
CA SER A 414 3.43 -9.20 37.91
C SER A 414 4.83 -8.58 37.73
N ASP A 415 5.42 -8.68 36.53
CA ASP A 415 6.73 -8.10 36.21
C ASP A 415 6.62 -6.61 35.82
N SER A 416 7.08 -5.73 36.71
CA SER A 416 7.09 -4.28 36.50
C SER A 416 8.02 -3.84 35.36
N ARG A 417 9.14 -4.54 35.14
CA ARG A 417 10.08 -4.24 34.04
C ARG A 417 9.40 -4.52 32.71
N LEU A 418 8.62 -5.60 32.59
CA LEU A 418 7.87 -5.89 31.37
C LEU A 418 6.78 -4.86 31.11
N LYS A 419 6.15 -4.32 32.17
CA LYS A 419 5.15 -3.25 32.04
C LYS A 419 5.76 -1.94 31.51
N GLU A 420 6.95 -1.59 31.97
CA GLU A 420 7.73 -0.46 31.44
C GLU A 420 8.11 -0.71 29.97
N LEU A 421 8.60 -1.90 29.65
CA LEU A 421 8.96 -2.28 28.28
C LEU A 421 7.77 -2.21 27.32
N PHE A 422 6.60 -2.69 27.76
CA PHE A 422 5.35 -2.63 26.99
C PHE A 422 4.95 -1.19 26.66
N SER A 423 5.17 -0.27 27.60
CA SER A 423 4.87 1.15 27.40
C SER A 423 5.88 1.85 26.48
N SER A 424 7.08 1.28 26.30
CA SER A 424 8.20 1.90 25.57
C SER A 424 8.39 1.39 24.14
N CYS A 425 7.69 0.36 23.70
CA CYS A 425 7.89 -0.21 22.36
C CYS A 425 6.58 -0.66 21.68
N PRO A 426 6.59 -0.86 20.35
CA PRO A 426 5.45 -1.41 19.64
C PRO A 426 5.08 -2.82 20.11
N LEU A 427 3.79 -3.18 19.99
CA LEU A 427 3.25 -4.45 20.47
C LEU A 427 4.01 -5.68 19.95
N SER A 428 4.34 -5.70 18.66
CA SER A 428 5.10 -6.79 18.04
C SER A 428 6.52 -6.91 18.62
N SER A 429 7.18 -5.78 18.88
CA SER A 429 8.52 -5.73 19.48
C SER A 429 8.50 -6.19 20.94
N PHE A 430 7.45 -5.83 21.68
CA PHE A 430 7.21 -6.35 23.03
C PHE A 430 7.14 -7.88 23.01
N TRP A 431 6.21 -8.47 22.28
CA TRP A 431 6.07 -9.93 22.20
C TRP A 431 7.34 -10.62 21.69
N ALA A 432 8.10 -9.97 20.82
CA ALA A 432 9.35 -10.52 20.33
C ALA A 432 10.47 -10.52 21.39
N ALA A 433 10.50 -9.50 22.25
CA ALA A 433 11.45 -9.42 23.35
C ALA A 433 11.26 -10.56 24.36
N LEU A 434 10.01 -10.97 24.58
CA LEU A 434 9.62 -12.03 25.53
C LEU A 434 9.84 -13.45 25.00
N MET A 435 10.21 -13.64 23.72
CA MET A 435 10.21 -14.97 23.09
C MET A 435 11.14 -16.00 23.75
N GLN A 436 12.16 -15.54 24.50
CA GLN A 436 13.03 -16.43 25.30
C GLN A 436 12.46 -16.75 26.68
N GLU A 437 11.76 -15.80 27.31
CA GLU A 437 11.22 -15.93 28.67
C GLU A 437 9.84 -16.63 28.67
N TYR A 438 8.98 -16.31 27.69
CA TYR A 438 7.60 -16.81 27.58
C TYR A 438 7.29 -17.36 26.17
N PRO A 439 7.99 -18.41 25.72
CA PRO A 439 7.91 -18.88 24.33
C PRO A 439 6.50 -19.31 23.91
N GLU A 440 5.70 -19.91 24.79
CA GLU A 440 4.34 -20.39 24.47
C GLU A 440 3.33 -19.25 24.30
N LEU A 441 3.40 -18.23 25.16
CA LEU A 441 2.59 -17.01 25.01
C LEU A 441 2.95 -16.28 23.71
N CYS A 442 4.25 -16.13 23.44
CA CYS A 442 4.76 -15.50 22.22
C CYS A 442 4.34 -16.25 20.97
N ASP A 443 4.34 -17.58 21.01
CA ASP A 443 3.89 -18.44 19.90
C ASP A 443 2.44 -18.11 19.48
N VAL A 444 1.52 -18.05 20.44
CA VAL A 444 0.13 -17.70 20.18
C VAL A 444 -0.01 -16.25 19.74
N ALA A 445 0.71 -15.33 20.40
CA ALA A 445 0.70 -13.91 20.03
C ALA A 445 1.15 -13.71 18.56
N PHE A 446 2.23 -14.35 18.11
CA PHE A 446 2.70 -14.22 16.74
C PHE A 446 1.78 -14.87 15.71
N LYS A 447 1.09 -15.96 16.04
CA LYS A 447 0.03 -16.51 15.17
C LYS A 447 -1.14 -15.55 14.94
N ILE A 448 -1.28 -14.50 15.77
CA ILE A 448 -2.31 -13.46 15.65
C ILE A 448 -1.75 -12.17 15.04
N LEU A 449 -0.54 -11.76 15.43
CA LEU A 449 0.08 -10.50 15.00
C LEU A 449 0.80 -10.60 13.65
N LEU A 450 1.35 -11.76 13.31
CA LEU A 450 2.09 -11.97 12.07
C LEU A 450 1.20 -11.92 10.82
N PRO A 451 -0.02 -12.50 10.77
CA PRO A 451 -0.87 -12.41 9.59
C PRO A 451 -1.13 -10.97 9.11
N PHE A 452 -1.10 -10.77 7.79
CA PHE A 452 -1.49 -9.51 7.18
C PHE A 452 -3.00 -9.26 7.36
N ALA A 453 -3.36 -8.00 7.61
CA ALA A 453 -4.74 -7.56 7.72
C ALA A 453 -5.25 -6.83 6.45
N SER A 454 -4.35 -6.37 5.60
CA SER A 454 -4.66 -5.74 4.32
C SER A 454 -3.68 -6.20 3.23
N THR A 455 -4.04 -5.94 1.97
CA THR A 455 -3.21 -6.16 0.78
C THR A 455 -2.48 -4.87 0.36
N TYR A 456 -2.31 -3.92 1.29
CA TYR A 456 -1.79 -2.58 1.00
C TYR A 456 -0.41 -2.60 0.33
N LEU A 457 0.49 -3.51 0.72
CA LEU A 457 1.83 -3.54 0.10
C LEU A 457 1.74 -3.99 -1.36
N CYS A 458 0.80 -4.88 -1.71
CA CYS A 458 0.56 -5.23 -3.10
C CYS A 458 0.02 -4.03 -3.89
N GLU A 459 -0.94 -3.28 -3.35
CA GLU A 459 -1.46 -2.06 -4.00
C GLU A 459 -0.38 -0.98 -4.21
N ALA A 460 0.49 -0.80 -3.21
CA ALA A 460 1.65 0.08 -3.29
C ALA A 460 2.67 -0.41 -4.32
N GLY A 461 2.93 -1.72 -4.36
CA GLY A 461 3.82 -2.36 -5.32
C GLY A 461 3.31 -2.26 -6.77
N PHE A 462 2.00 -2.40 -7.00
CA PHE A 462 1.41 -2.18 -8.33
C PHE A 462 1.53 -0.73 -8.81
N SER A 463 1.52 0.23 -7.89
CA SER A 463 1.78 1.63 -8.22
C SER A 463 3.20 1.84 -8.74
N LYS A 464 4.20 1.14 -8.17
CA LYS A 464 5.59 1.13 -8.66
C LYS A 464 5.72 0.36 -9.97
N MET A 465 5.03 -0.77 -10.11
CA MET A 465 4.97 -1.53 -11.37
C MET A 465 4.48 -0.65 -12.53
N THR A 466 3.43 0.14 -12.32
CA THR A 466 2.87 1.05 -13.34
C THR A 466 3.90 2.10 -13.79
N ALA A 467 4.81 2.52 -12.91
CA ALA A 467 5.90 3.43 -13.28
C ALA A 467 6.99 2.73 -14.11
N LEU A 468 7.24 1.44 -13.88
CA LEU A 468 8.23 0.63 -14.61
C LEU A 468 7.71 0.19 -15.99
N LYS A 469 6.46 -0.28 -16.06
CA LYS A 469 5.78 -0.72 -17.30
C LYS A 469 5.05 0.45 -17.96
N THR A 470 5.79 1.19 -18.78
CA THR A 470 5.21 2.25 -19.63
C THR A 470 4.69 1.70 -20.96
N LYS A 471 3.96 2.52 -21.73
CA LYS A 471 3.52 2.17 -23.11
C LYS A 471 4.67 1.68 -24.00
N TYR A 472 5.88 2.20 -23.79
CA TYR A 472 7.08 1.87 -24.56
C TYR A 472 7.86 0.67 -24.00
N ARG A 473 7.57 0.23 -22.77
CA ARG A 473 8.23 -0.90 -22.07
C ARG A 473 7.23 -1.95 -21.59
N ASN A 474 6.11 -2.11 -22.30
CA ASN A 474 5.00 -2.97 -21.89
C ASN A 474 5.35 -4.48 -21.83
N ARG A 475 6.38 -4.92 -22.57
CA ARG A 475 6.89 -6.30 -22.58
C ARG A 475 8.06 -6.56 -21.61
N ALA A 476 8.46 -5.58 -20.80
CA ALA A 476 9.58 -5.76 -19.88
C ALA A 476 9.25 -6.82 -18.81
N GLN A 477 10.19 -7.73 -18.54
CA GLN A 477 10.20 -8.53 -17.32
C GLN A 477 10.65 -7.61 -16.19
N ILE A 478 9.83 -7.48 -15.14
CA ILE A 478 10.01 -6.46 -14.11
C ILE A 478 10.18 -7.03 -12.72
N GLU A 479 10.17 -8.36 -12.53
CA GLU A 479 10.31 -8.95 -11.19
C GLU A 479 11.59 -8.44 -10.51
N ASP A 480 12.71 -8.44 -11.23
CA ASP A 480 14.01 -8.01 -10.70
C ASP A 480 14.08 -6.51 -10.44
N ASP A 481 13.63 -5.68 -11.40
CA ASP A 481 13.54 -4.22 -11.23
C ASP A 481 12.66 -3.86 -10.03
N LEU A 482 11.51 -4.55 -9.91
CA LEU A 482 10.53 -4.30 -8.88
C LEU A 482 11.04 -4.74 -7.51
N ARG A 483 11.76 -5.86 -7.41
CA ARG A 483 12.42 -6.29 -6.17
C ARG A 483 13.40 -5.23 -5.67
N LEU A 484 14.26 -4.70 -6.54
CA LEU A 484 15.18 -3.61 -6.18
C LEU A 484 14.45 -2.32 -5.76
N CYS A 485 13.26 -2.05 -6.29
CA CYS A 485 12.48 -0.87 -5.95
C CYS A 485 11.67 -1.01 -4.64
N LEU A 486 11.28 -2.23 -4.27
CA LEU A 486 10.34 -2.50 -3.18
C LEU A 486 11.00 -3.06 -1.92
N SER A 487 12.09 -3.81 -2.09
CA SER A 487 12.82 -4.46 -1.01
C SER A 487 13.52 -3.46 -0.10
N ASN A 488 13.50 -3.76 1.19
CA ASN A 488 14.31 -3.03 2.17
C ASN A 488 15.68 -3.71 2.40
N ILE A 489 15.85 -4.95 1.93
CA ILE A 489 17.13 -5.66 1.99
C ILE A 489 18.08 -5.05 0.96
N GLU A 490 19.27 -4.69 1.42
CA GLU A 490 20.35 -4.22 0.55
C GLU A 490 21.11 -5.39 -0.09
N PRO A 491 21.42 -5.32 -1.38
CA PRO A 491 22.25 -6.33 -2.04
C PRO A 491 23.68 -6.27 -1.49
N ARG A 492 24.32 -7.43 -1.31
CA ARG A 492 25.73 -7.55 -0.90
C ARG A 492 26.67 -7.19 -2.05
N ILE A 493 26.76 -5.90 -2.36
CA ILE A 493 27.51 -5.38 -3.51
C ILE A 493 28.96 -5.83 -3.50
N GLU A 494 29.60 -5.88 -2.33
CA GLU A 494 31.01 -6.30 -2.22
C GLU A 494 31.22 -7.75 -2.67
N ASP A 495 30.33 -8.66 -2.26
CA ASP A 495 30.43 -10.08 -2.60
C ASP A 495 30.09 -10.32 -4.07
N LEU A 496 29.07 -9.63 -4.58
CA LEU A 496 28.76 -9.61 -6.01
C LEU A 496 29.95 -9.11 -6.84
N CYS A 497 30.65 -8.06 -6.39
CA CYS A 497 31.82 -7.54 -7.07
C CYS A 497 33.02 -8.50 -7.03
N LYS A 498 33.20 -9.28 -5.95
CA LYS A 498 34.27 -10.29 -5.85
C LYS A 498 34.07 -11.42 -6.86
N ALA A 499 32.82 -11.79 -7.14
CA ALA A 499 32.48 -12.85 -8.09
C ALA A 499 32.62 -12.45 -9.58
N LYS A 500 32.85 -11.17 -9.89
CA LYS A 500 32.98 -10.68 -11.27
C LYS A 500 34.44 -10.46 -11.65
N GLN A 501 34.84 -11.03 -12.80
CA GLN A 501 36.15 -10.78 -13.38
C GLN A 501 36.21 -9.37 -14.01
N ALA A 502 37.32 -8.68 -13.78
CA ALA A 502 37.69 -7.45 -14.47
C ALA A 502 37.71 -7.67 -15.99
N GLN A 503 36.83 -7.00 -16.74
CA GLN A 503 36.97 -6.93 -18.20
C GLN A 503 38.06 -5.91 -18.52
N VAL A 504 39.30 -6.38 -18.54
CA VAL A 504 40.43 -5.63 -19.08
C VAL A 504 40.23 -5.62 -20.60
N SER A 505 39.90 -4.47 -21.19
CA SER A 505 39.89 -4.36 -22.65
C SER A 505 41.31 -4.53 -23.15
N HIS A 506 41.49 -5.39 -24.16
CA HIS A 506 42.73 -5.48 -24.94
C HIS A 506 43.13 -4.12 -25.53
#